data_AF-A0AAD8HSB8-F1
#
_entry.id   AF-A0AAD8HSB8-F1
#
_cell.length_a   1.000
_cell.length_b   1.000
_cell.length_c   1.000
_cell.angle_alpha   90.00
_cell.angle_beta   90.00
_cell.angle_gamma   90.00
#
_symmetry.space_group_name_H-M   'P 1'
#
loop_
_entity.id
_entity.type
_entity.pdbx_description
1 polymer ?
#
loop_
_entity_poly.entity_id
_entity_poly.type
_entity_poly.pdbx_seq_one_letter_code
_entity_poly.pdbx_strand_id
1 'polypeptide(L)'
;MANSLFSPLQLVMLSALCNVAAQLNGSYIKQGSCLSPTETSSWLSPSGLFSFGFFPQGNNRYGVGIVAKKTVVWTANRDDPPVSEDVALYFTMGRFILVQQSQNLTTDVFNVE
;
A
#
# COMPACT_ATOMS: atom_id res chain seq x y z
N MET A 1 -33.43 -2.54 13.53
CA MET A 1 -32.45 -1.51 13.92
C MET A 1 -31.15 -2.24 14.21
N ALA A 2 -30.29 -2.43 13.21
CA ALA A 2 -29.03 -3.14 13.37
C ALA A 2 -27.93 -2.10 13.67
N ASN A 3 -27.62 -1.95 14.95
CA ASN A 3 -26.50 -1.17 15.45
C ASN A 3 -25.20 -1.94 15.21
N SER A 4 -24.53 -1.51 14.14
CA SER A 4 -23.21 -1.93 13.72
C SER A 4 -22.18 -1.77 14.85
N LEU A 5 -21.73 -2.91 15.39
CA LEU A 5 -20.65 -3.02 16.36
C LEU A 5 -19.29 -2.92 15.65
N PHE A 6 -18.91 -1.74 15.17
CA PHE A 6 -17.52 -1.46 14.80
C PHE A 6 -16.91 -0.62 15.92
N SER A 7 -16.30 -1.31 16.88
CA SER A 7 -15.58 -0.69 18.00
C SER A 7 -14.25 -0.15 17.51
N PRO A 8 -13.80 1.04 17.95
CA PRO A 8 -12.48 1.58 17.59
C PRO A 8 -11.33 0.64 17.99
N LEU A 9 -11.57 -0.26 18.94
CA LEU A 9 -10.62 -1.29 19.38
C LEU A 9 -10.37 -2.38 18.31
N GLN A 10 -11.35 -2.69 17.46
CA GLN A 10 -11.16 -3.63 16.34
C GLN A 10 -10.23 -3.04 15.27
N LEU A 11 -10.22 -1.72 15.12
CA LEU A 11 -9.44 -1.02 14.11
C LEU A 11 -7.96 -0.90 14.53
N VAL A 12 -7.71 -0.76 15.84
CA VAL A 12 -6.36 -0.84 16.41
C VAL A 12 -5.74 -2.23 16.22
N MET A 13 -6.52 -3.31 16.34
CA MET A 13 -6.03 -4.68 16.09
C MET A 13 -5.66 -4.95 14.62
N LEU A 14 -6.26 -4.25 13.66
CA LEU A 14 -5.86 -4.36 12.25
C LEU A 14 -4.48 -3.73 11.97
N SER A 15 -4.12 -2.66 12.67
CA SER A 15 -2.82 -1.99 12.51
C SER A 15 -1.63 -2.83 13.00
N ALA A 16 -1.84 -3.70 13.99
CA ALA A 16 -0.80 -4.52 14.62
C ALA A 16 -0.33 -5.72 13.78
N LEU A 17 -0.94 -5.97 12.62
CA LEU A 17 -0.62 -7.12 11.76
C LEU A 17 0.34 -6.80 10.61
N CYS A 18 0.93 -5.59 10.53
CA CYS A 18 1.94 -5.33 9.51
C CYS A 18 3.21 -6.12 9.83
N ASN A 19 3.30 -7.31 9.22
CA ASN A 19 4.52 -8.08 9.19
C ASN A 19 5.43 -7.46 8.13
N VAL A 20 6.51 -6.80 8.57
CA VAL A 20 7.59 -6.33 7.68
C VAL A 20 8.37 -7.55 7.20
N ALA A 21 7.82 -8.26 6.21
CA ALA A 21 8.49 -9.36 5.53
C ALA A 21 8.89 -8.90 4.13
N ALA A 22 10.00 -8.16 4.03
CA ALA A 22 10.64 -7.86 2.75
C ALA A 22 11.63 -8.99 2.38
N GLN A 23 11.12 -9.92 1.57
CA GLN A 23 11.82 -10.85 0.65
C GLN A 23 12.99 -11.71 1.17
N LEU A 24 12.72 -13.01 1.38
CA LEU A 24 13.69 -14.08 1.21
C LEU A 24 13.09 -15.21 0.33
N ASN A 25 13.67 -15.37 -0.86
CA ASN A 25 13.60 -16.52 -1.78
C ASN A 25 12.24 -16.98 -2.37
N GLY A 26 11.34 -16.04 -2.65
CA GLY A 26 10.20 -16.23 -3.55
C GLY A 26 9.47 -14.90 -3.73
N SER A 27 9.36 -14.40 -4.97
CA SER A 27 8.82 -13.06 -5.24
C SER A 27 7.28 -13.05 -5.27
N TYR A 28 6.64 -13.52 -4.22
CA TYR A 28 5.20 -13.41 -4.04
C TYR A 28 4.90 -12.48 -2.86
N ILE A 29 3.98 -11.55 -3.05
CA ILE A 29 3.52 -10.64 -1.99
C ILE A 29 2.53 -11.44 -1.14
N LYS A 30 2.83 -11.61 0.15
CA LYS A 30 1.95 -12.36 1.06
C LYS A 30 0.76 -11.51 1.45
N GLN A 31 -0.40 -12.13 1.58
CA GLN A 31 -1.57 -11.46 2.16
C GLN A 31 -1.22 -10.94 3.57
N GLY A 32 -1.64 -9.73 3.88
CA GLY A 32 -1.29 -9.02 5.12
C GLY A 32 0.01 -8.22 5.03
N SER A 33 0.78 -8.33 3.95
CA SER A 33 1.93 -7.44 3.71
C SER A 33 1.49 -6.00 3.51
N CYS A 34 2.30 -5.05 4.00
CA CYS A 34 2.07 -3.62 3.83
C CYS A 34 3.33 -2.91 3.32
N LEU A 35 3.14 -1.78 2.63
CA LEU A 35 4.19 -0.81 2.28
C LEU A 35 3.87 0.53 2.94
N SER A 36 4.89 1.33 3.20
CA SER A 36 4.76 2.74 3.58
C SER A 36 5.69 3.61 2.72
N PRO A 37 5.34 4.88 2.46
CA PRO A 37 6.19 5.76 1.64
C PRO A 37 7.61 5.96 2.18
N THR A 38 7.80 5.86 3.50
CA THR A 38 9.03 6.25 4.20
C THR A 38 9.88 5.08 4.69
N GLU A 39 9.32 3.87 4.82
CA GLU A 39 10.06 2.68 5.25
C GLU A 39 10.25 1.72 4.07
N THR A 40 9.47 0.63 4.02
CA THR A 40 9.48 -0.29 2.89
C THR A 40 8.49 0.22 1.85
N SER A 41 9.00 0.96 0.87
CA SER A 41 8.17 1.68 -0.11
C SER A 41 7.82 0.88 -1.35
N SER A 42 8.48 -0.24 -1.63
CA SER A 42 8.17 -1.05 -2.81
C SER A 42 8.52 -2.53 -2.66
N TRP A 43 7.83 -3.37 -3.43
CA TRP A 43 8.20 -4.76 -3.67
C TRP A 43 8.93 -4.87 -5.01
N LEU A 44 10.12 -5.47 -4.98
CA LEU A 44 10.93 -5.71 -6.17
C LEU A 44 10.45 -6.98 -6.88
N SER A 45 10.30 -6.90 -8.22
CA SER A 45 10.03 -8.08 -9.04
C SER A 45 11.22 -9.06 -9.02
N PRO A 46 11.03 -10.36 -9.32
CA PRO A 46 12.13 -11.32 -9.26
C PRO A 46 13.23 -11.03 -10.31
N SER A 47 12.89 -10.31 -11.38
CA SER A 47 13.85 -9.84 -12.38
C SER A 47 14.76 -8.69 -11.89
N GLY A 48 14.36 -8.00 -10.82
CA GLY A 48 14.99 -6.76 -10.38
C GLY A 48 14.77 -5.55 -11.29
N LEU A 49 14.05 -5.71 -12.42
CA LEU A 49 13.86 -4.63 -13.41
C LEU A 49 12.69 -3.71 -13.07
N PHE A 50 11.68 -4.25 -12.38
CA PHE A 50 10.46 -3.55 -11.99
C PHE A 50 10.28 -3.58 -10.48
N SER A 51 9.73 -2.50 -9.93
CA SER A 51 9.19 -2.46 -8.57
C SER A 51 7.76 -1.94 -8.56
N PHE A 52 6.92 -2.51 -7.69
CA PHE A 52 5.57 -2.02 -7.42
C PHE A 52 5.53 -1.38 -6.04
N GLY A 53 4.97 -0.18 -5.92
CA GLY A 53 4.80 0.48 -4.63
C GLY A 53 4.74 2.00 -4.77
N PHE A 54 5.14 2.68 -3.71
CA PHE A 54 5.19 4.13 -3.64
C PHE A 54 6.34 4.72 -4.45
N PHE A 55 6.09 5.82 -5.13
CA PHE A 55 7.11 6.66 -5.77
C PHE A 55 6.86 8.14 -5.46
N PRO A 56 7.92 8.95 -5.27
CA PRO A 56 7.75 10.36 -4.92
C PRO A 56 7.26 11.19 -6.12
N GLN A 57 6.34 12.12 -5.85
CA GLN A 57 5.89 13.16 -6.80
C GLN A 57 6.32 14.58 -6.36
N GLY A 58 7.07 14.70 -5.26
CA GLY A 58 7.55 15.97 -4.69
C GLY A 58 6.75 16.41 -3.47
N ASN A 59 7.30 17.33 -2.66
CA ASN A 59 6.64 17.91 -1.48
C ASN A 59 6.05 16.89 -0.49
N ASN A 60 6.74 15.77 -0.24
CA ASN A 60 6.26 14.64 0.58
C ASN A 60 4.92 14.06 0.10
N ARG A 61 4.70 14.09 -1.21
CA ARG A 61 3.57 13.50 -1.91
C ARG A 61 4.04 12.28 -2.69
N TYR A 62 3.22 11.24 -2.71
CA TYR A 62 3.58 9.95 -3.29
C TYR A 62 2.47 9.46 -4.21
N GLY A 63 2.85 8.83 -5.32
CA GLY A 63 1.95 8.00 -6.13
C GLY A 63 2.17 6.52 -5.83
N VAL A 64 1.23 5.68 -6.23
CA VAL A 64 1.39 4.20 -6.23
C VAL A 64 1.49 3.74 -7.68
N GLY A 65 2.45 2.87 -7.99
CA GLY A 65 2.62 2.43 -9.36
C GLY A 65 3.75 1.44 -9.58
N ILE A 66 4.08 1.23 -10.84
CA ILE A 66 5.19 0.38 -11.28
C ILE A 66 6.30 1.27 -11.81
N VAL A 67 7.52 1.05 -11.30
CA VAL A 67 8.72 1.78 -11.70
C VAL A 67 9.71 0.83 -12.36
N ALA A 68 10.26 1.25 -13.50
CA ALA A 68 11.32 0.54 -14.22
C ALA A 68 12.49 1.52 -14.45
N LYS A 69 13.69 1.19 -13.96
CA LYS A 69 14.90 2.02 -14.14
C LYS A 69 14.69 3.52 -13.83
N LYS A 70 13.99 3.84 -12.73
CA LYS A 70 13.59 5.19 -12.28
C LYS A 70 12.51 5.89 -13.11
N THR A 71 11.92 5.21 -14.08
CA THR A 71 10.78 5.70 -14.85
C THR A 71 9.51 5.05 -14.34
N VAL A 72 8.50 5.87 -14.04
CA VAL A 72 7.14 5.37 -13.74
C VAL A 72 6.53 4.90 -15.06
N VAL A 73 6.24 3.60 -15.16
CA VAL A 73 5.66 2.98 -16.37
C VAL A 73 4.16 2.74 -16.24
N TRP A 74 3.64 2.74 -15.02
CA TRP A 74 2.21 2.66 -14.72
C TRP A 74 1.92 3.33 -13.38
N THR A 75 0.77 4.01 -13.27
CA THR A 75 0.32 4.69 -12.05
C THR A 75 -1.09 4.23 -11.73
N ALA A 76 -1.28 3.72 -10.50
CA ALA A 76 -2.60 3.43 -9.97
C ALA A 76 -3.38 4.72 -9.80
N ASN A 77 -4.66 4.72 -10.17
CA ASN A 77 -5.57 5.86 -10.07
C ASN A 77 -4.92 7.19 -10.46
N ARG A 78 -4.38 7.25 -11.68
CA ARG A 78 -3.59 8.40 -12.18
C ARG A 78 -4.28 9.76 -12.08
N ASP A 79 -5.60 9.79 -12.01
CA ASP A 79 -6.41 11.01 -11.95
C ASP A 79 -6.71 11.41 -10.49
N ASP A 80 -6.43 10.53 -9.52
CA ASP A 80 -6.54 10.83 -8.09
C ASP A 80 -5.35 11.69 -7.64
N PRO A 81 -5.55 12.57 -6.64
CA PRO A 81 -4.44 13.30 -6.06
C PRO A 81 -3.44 12.34 -5.42
N PRO A 82 -2.13 12.66 -5.41
CA PRO A 82 -1.16 11.85 -4.69
C PRO A 82 -1.49 11.75 -3.19
N VAL A 83 -0.87 10.79 -2.51
CA VAL A 83 -1.05 10.55 -1.09
C VAL A 83 0.06 11.17 -0.25
N SER A 84 -0.20 11.38 1.03
CA SER A 84 0.78 11.83 2.02
C SER A 84 1.67 10.67 2.51
N GLU A 85 2.66 10.98 3.34
CA GLU A 85 3.58 10.00 3.93
C GLU A 85 2.95 9.10 5.01
N ASP A 86 1.85 9.54 5.64
CA ASP A 86 1.15 8.87 6.74
C ASP A 86 0.15 7.80 6.27
N VAL A 87 0.49 7.11 5.19
CA VAL A 87 -0.37 6.10 4.55
C VAL A 87 0.34 4.75 4.47
N ALA A 88 -0.43 3.68 4.54
CA ALA A 88 0.05 2.33 4.30
C ALA A 88 -0.75 1.67 3.19
N LEU A 89 -0.06 0.99 2.27
CA LEU A 89 -0.66 0.18 1.22
C LEU A 89 -0.69 -1.27 1.68
N TYR A 90 -1.89 -1.80 1.95
CA TYR A 90 -2.08 -3.18 2.39
C TYR A 90 -2.46 -4.08 1.23
N PHE A 91 -1.79 -5.23 1.12
CA PHE A 91 -2.26 -6.33 0.30
C PHE A 91 -3.18 -7.24 1.14
N THR A 92 -4.45 -7.26 0.79
CA THR A 92 -5.48 -8.00 1.53
C THR A 92 -6.03 -9.14 0.66
N MET A 93 -7.32 -9.45 0.73
CA MET A 93 -7.97 -10.55 0.01
C MET A 93 -8.00 -10.29 -1.51
N GLY A 94 -6.84 -10.36 -2.17
CA GLY A 94 -6.67 -10.09 -3.61
C GLY A 94 -6.66 -8.61 -3.99
N ARG A 95 -6.66 -7.68 -3.02
CA ARG A 95 -6.82 -6.25 -3.28
C ARG A 95 -5.76 -5.41 -2.58
N PHE A 96 -5.46 -4.27 -3.17
CA PHE A 96 -4.59 -3.25 -2.58
C PHE A 96 -5.41 -2.10 -2.02
N ILE A 97 -5.23 -1.80 -0.73
CA ILE A 97 -6.01 -0.80 0.01
C ILE A 97 -5.05 0.22 0.62
N LEU A 98 -5.31 1.51 0.42
CA LEU A 98 -4.59 2.60 1.09
C LEU A 98 -5.32 2.92 2.40
N VAL A 99 -4.58 2.88 3.50
CA VAL A 99 -5.09 3.23 4.83
C VAL A 99 -4.28 4.39 5.37
N GLN A 100 -4.94 5.50 5.66
CA GLN A 100 -4.32 6.66 6.30
C GLN A 100 -4.26 6.45 7.81
N GLN A 101 -3.04 6.36 8.35
CA GLN A 101 -2.80 5.98 9.74
C GLN A 101 -3.33 7.03 10.74
N SER A 102 -3.25 8.32 10.40
CA SER A 102 -3.62 9.41 11.30
C SER A 102 -5.14 9.63 11.42
N GLN A 103 -5.90 9.32 10.37
CA GLN A 103 -7.35 9.61 10.29
C GLN A 103 -8.22 8.35 10.27
N ASN A 104 -7.60 7.16 10.23
CA ASN A 104 -8.31 5.89 10.09
C ASN A 104 -9.23 5.83 8.85
N LEU A 105 -8.83 6.53 7.78
CA LEU A 105 -9.54 6.56 6.51
C LEU A 105 -9.01 5.43 5.63
N THR A 106 -9.93 4.69 5.00
CA THR A 106 -9.61 3.57 4.10
C THR A 106 -10.09 3.92 2.69
N THR A 107 -9.16 3.99 1.74
CA THR A 107 -9.44 4.24 0.32
C THR A 107 -9.02 3.02 -0.48
N ASP A 108 -9.94 2.49 -1.29
CA ASP A 108 -9.65 1.37 -2.18
C ASP A 108 -8.79 1.86 -3.35
N VAL A 109 -7.66 1.21 -3.59
CA VAL A 109 -6.69 1.66 -4.60
C VAL A 109 -6.91 0.94 -5.91
N PHE A 110 -7.31 -0.33 -5.84
CA PHE A 110 -7.58 -1.13 -7.03
C PHE A 110 -8.27 -2.45 -6.66
N ASN A 111 -9.34 -2.79 -7.38
CA ASN A 111 -9.84 -4.16 -7.48
C ASN A 111 -9.04 -4.90 -8.56
N VAL A 112 -8.25 -5.91 -8.18
CA VAL A 112 -7.75 -6.89 -9.16
C VAL A 112 -8.91 -7.85 -9.41
N GLU A 113 -9.55 -7.76 -10.58
CA GLU A 113 -10.50 -8.77 -11.07
C GLU A 113 -9.79 -10.09 -11.43
#